data_AF-A0A3C1IS64-F1
#
_entry.id   AF-A0A3C1IS64-F1
#
_cell.length_a   1.000
_cell.length_b   1.000
_cell.length_c   1.000
_cell.angle_alpha   90.00
_cell.angle_beta   90.00
_cell.angle_gamma   90.00
#
_symmetry.space_group_name_H-M   'P 1'
#
loop_
_entity.id
_entity.type
_entity.pdbx_description
1 polymer ?
#
loop_
_entity_poly.entity_id
_entity_poly.type
_entity_poly.pdbx_seq_one_letter_code
_entity_poly.pdbx_strand_id
1 'polypeptide(L)'
;MCPYKRAKREDAIRPSQKEMSIKIGSRRDSFESLQGMCNDKANELIKSIELKDGEEMEVIFWTADLPAELIGISIISKNEAGLLTYSLDFSESTL
;
A
#
# COMPACT_ATOMS: atom_id res chain seq x y z
N MET A 1 -30.08 -30.17 22.32
CA MET A 1 -29.31 -28.91 22.40
C MET A 1 -28.08 -29.10 21.53
N CYS A 2 -28.08 -28.57 20.31
CA CYS A 2 -27.03 -28.83 19.33
C CYS A 2 -25.79 -27.97 19.65
N PRO A 3 -24.61 -28.54 19.91
CA PRO A 3 -23.40 -27.76 20.04
C PRO A 3 -22.89 -27.44 18.63
N TYR A 4 -23.17 -26.23 18.15
CA TYR A 4 -22.56 -25.72 16.93
C TYR A 4 -21.07 -25.49 17.18
N LYS A 5 -20.24 -26.50 16.86
CA LYS A 5 -18.81 -26.30 16.61
C LYS A 5 -18.70 -25.51 15.31
N ARG A 6 -18.51 -24.19 15.41
CA ARG A 6 -18.08 -23.38 14.27
C ARG A 6 -16.72 -23.88 13.83
N ALA A 7 -16.69 -24.57 12.70
CA ALA A 7 -15.49 -24.99 12.00
C ALA A 7 -14.56 -23.79 11.81
N LYS A 8 -13.28 -23.99 12.12
CA LYS A 8 -12.20 -23.06 11.76
C LYS A 8 -12.23 -22.92 10.23
N ARG A 9 -12.48 -21.72 9.74
CA ARG A 9 -12.39 -21.44 8.30
C ARG A 9 -10.93 -21.48 7.90
N GLU A 10 -10.71 -22.27 6.85
CA GLU A 10 -9.47 -22.54 6.14
C GLU A 10 -8.42 -21.42 6.19
N ASP A 11 -7.21 -21.86 6.48
CA ASP A 11 -5.97 -21.45 5.87
C ASP A 11 -6.13 -21.03 4.40
N ALA A 12 -6.08 -19.73 4.15
CA ALA A 12 -5.40 -19.22 2.98
C ALA A 12 -4.15 -18.52 3.48
N ILE A 13 -3.02 -19.23 3.45
CA ILE A 13 -1.70 -18.61 3.45
C ILE A 13 -1.65 -17.80 2.14
N ARG A 14 -2.23 -16.60 2.15
CA ARG A 14 -1.82 -15.56 1.20
C ARG A 14 -0.33 -15.36 1.49
N PRO A 15 0.57 -15.36 0.48
CA PRO A 15 1.90 -14.83 0.72
C PRO A 15 1.71 -13.47 1.38
N SER A 16 2.52 -13.17 2.37
CA SER A 16 2.35 -12.08 3.32
C SER A 16 2.47 -10.71 2.65
N GLN A 17 1.59 -10.40 1.69
CA GLN A 17 1.53 -9.12 1.01
C GLN A 17 1.11 -8.11 2.07
N LYS A 18 2.10 -7.35 2.54
CA LYS A 18 1.89 -6.30 3.53
C LYS A 18 1.16 -5.18 2.81
N GLU A 19 -0.13 -5.02 3.07
CA GLU A 19 -0.88 -3.88 2.57
C GLU A 19 -0.83 -2.76 3.62
N MET A 20 -0.54 -1.53 3.18
CA MET A 20 -0.50 -0.34 4.01
C MET A 20 -1.29 0.78 3.34
N SER A 21 -2.29 1.32 4.02
CA SER A 21 -3.03 2.49 3.54
C SER A 21 -2.48 3.76 4.18
N ILE A 22 -2.14 4.76 3.37
CA ILE A 22 -1.59 6.05 3.80
C ILE A 22 -2.48 7.16 3.30
N LYS A 23 -2.83 8.09 4.19
CA LYS A 23 -3.59 9.29 3.84
C LYS A 23 -2.65 10.47 3.68
N ILE A 24 -2.65 11.12 2.51
CA ILE A 24 -1.79 12.28 2.21
C ILE A 24 -2.59 13.34 1.45
N GLY A 25 -2.25 14.61 1.67
CA GLY A 25 -2.83 15.73 0.93
C GLY A 25 -4.36 15.84 1.02
N SER A 26 -4.95 16.65 0.14
CA SER A 26 -6.39 16.83 -0.03
C SER A 26 -6.75 16.73 -1.51
N ARG A 27 -8.03 16.47 -1.83
CA ARG A 27 -8.55 16.52 -3.20
C ARG A 27 -8.31 17.87 -3.89
N ARG A 28 -8.19 18.94 -3.10
CA ARG A 28 -7.98 20.30 -3.62
C ARG A 28 -6.55 20.56 -4.09
N ASP A 29 -5.61 19.69 -3.72
CA ASP A 29 -4.25 19.77 -4.22
C ASP A 29 -4.21 19.35 -5.69
N SER A 30 -3.28 19.93 -6.45
CA SER A 30 -3.08 19.52 -7.83
C SER A 30 -2.57 18.07 -7.88
N PHE A 31 -3.00 17.32 -8.90
CA PHE A 31 -2.58 15.93 -9.06
C PHE A 31 -1.05 15.77 -9.05
N GLU A 32 -0.33 16.67 -9.72
CA GLU A 32 1.15 16.71 -9.71
C GLU A 32 1.73 16.86 -8.29
N SER A 33 1.10 17.68 -7.44
CA SER A 33 1.50 17.83 -6.03
C SER A 33 1.27 16.55 -5.25
N LEU A 34 0.13 15.88 -5.45
CA LEU A 34 -0.18 14.60 -4.82
C LEU A 34 0.78 13.49 -5.27
N GLN A 35 1.13 13.44 -6.55
CA GLN A 35 2.15 12.52 -7.07
C GLN A 35 3.51 12.76 -6.41
N GLY A 36 3.92 14.01 -6.27
CA GLY A 36 5.13 14.39 -5.55
C GLY A 36 5.12 13.92 -4.09
N MET A 37 4.00 14.10 -3.40
CA MET A 37 3.83 13.64 -2.02
C MET A 37 3.84 12.10 -1.92
N CYS A 38 3.19 11.38 -2.85
CA CYS A 38 3.22 9.91 -2.89
C CYS A 38 4.65 9.41 -3.08
N ASN A 39 5.41 10.04 -3.98
CA ASN A 39 6.80 9.68 -4.22
C ASN A 39 7.70 9.94 -3.02
N ASP A 40 7.59 11.12 -2.40
CA ASP A 40 8.34 11.43 -1.19
C ASP A 40 8.02 10.41 -0.08
N LYS A 41 6.73 10.10 0.10
CA LYS A 41 6.29 9.16 1.13
C LYS A 41 6.72 7.72 0.87
N ALA A 42 6.65 7.26 -0.38
CA ALA A 42 7.17 5.96 -0.78
C ALA A 42 8.69 5.89 -0.56
N ASN A 43 9.42 6.95 -0.90
CA ASN A 43 10.86 7.05 -0.67
C ASN A 43 11.23 7.04 0.83
N GLU A 44 10.45 7.71 1.68
CA GLU A 44 10.61 7.62 3.14
C GLU A 44 10.31 6.20 3.66
N LEU A 45 9.27 5.56 3.11
CA LEU A 45 8.88 4.20 3.49
C LEU A 45 9.97 3.20 3.16
N ILE A 46 10.51 3.17 1.93
CA ILE A 46 11.58 2.23 1.57
C ILE A 46 12.84 2.38 2.44
N LYS A 47 13.06 3.55 3.05
CA LYS A 47 14.17 3.79 3.98
C LYS A 47 13.88 3.32 5.41
N SER A 48 12.60 3.27 5.77
CA SER A 48 12.13 2.94 7.12
C SER A 48 11.67 1.49 7.26
N ILE A 49 11.22 0.87 6.17
CA ILE A 49 10.78 -0.52 6.15
C ILE A 49 11.94 -1.44 5.83
N GLU A 50 11.89 -2.64 6.40
CA GLU A 50 12.77 -3.74 6.01
C GLU A 50 11.88 -4.88 5.51
N LEU A 51 12.01 -5.22 4.23
CA LEU A 51 11.34 -6.38 3.64
C LEU A 51 12.32 -7.55 3.60
N LYS A 52 11.81 -8.77 3.82
CA LYS A 52 12.58 -9.98 3.55
C LYS A 52 12.64 -10.24 2.05
N ASP A 53 13.61 -11.05 1.64
CA ASP A 53 13.69 -11.52 0.26
C ASP A 53 12.41 -12.28 -0.12
N GLY A 54 11.80 -11.88 -1.23
CA GLY A 54 10.51 -12.40 -1.69
C GLY A 54 9.28 -11.80 -0.98
N GLU A 55 9.45 -10.78 -0.11
CA GLU A 55 8.32 -9.99 0.39
C GLU A 55 8.05 -8.78 -0.51
N GLU A 56 6.76 -8.54 -0.72
CA GLU A 56 6.22 -7.37 -1.40
C GLU A 56 5.25 -6.65 -0.46
N MET A 57 5.27 -5.33 -0.51
CA MET A 57 4.45 -4.45 0.30
C MET A 57 3.72 -3.48 -0.61
N GLU A 58 2.39 -3.53 -0.56
CA GLU A 58 1.53 -2.63 -1.31
C GLU A 58 1.14 -1.44 -0.41
N VAL A 59 1.30 -0.24 -0.93
CA VAL A 59 1.05 1.02 -0.23
C VAL A 59 0.00 1.80 -0.99
N ILE A 60 -1.21 1.86 -0.45
CA ILE A 60 -2.35 2.53 -1.07
C ILE A 60 -2.42 3.97 -0.55
N PHE A 61 -2.31 4.95 -1.46
CA PHE A 61 -2.38 6.37 -1.13
C PHE A 61 -3.80 6.91 -1.30
N TRP A 62 -4.34 7.46 -0.22
CA TRP A 62 -5.66 8.08 -0.16
C TRP A 62 -5.54 9.56 0.14
N THR A 63 -6.50 10.37 -0.30
CA THR A 63 -6.61 11.75 0.17
C THR A 63 -7.00 11.77 1.65
N ALA A 64 -6.55 12.78 2.40
CA ALA A 64 -6.96 12.97 3.79
C ALA A 64 -8.35 13.61 3.93
N ASP A 65 -8.93 14.06 2.81
CA ASP A 65 -10.25 14.69 2.74
C ASP A 65 -11.37 13.64 2.89
N LEU A 66 -12.62 14.09 3.11
CA LEU A 66 -13.79 13.20 3.21
C LEU A 66 -14.85 13.64 2.19
N PRO A 67 -15.21 12.78 1.22
CA PRO A 67 -14.77 11.39 1.05
C PRO A 67 -13.31 11.26 0.61
N ALA A 68 -12.60 10.25 1.14
CA ALA A 68 -11.23 9.95 0.74
C ALA A 68 -11.23 9.36 -0.68
N GLU A 69 -10.42 9.93 -1.54
CA GLU A 69 -10.25 9.51 -2.93
C GLU A 69 -8.91 8.79 -3.10
N LEU A 70 -8.88 7.77 -3.95
CA LEU A 70 -7.67 7.01 -4.24
C LEU A 70 -6.75 7.87 -5.10
N ILE A 71 -5.56 8.15 -4.59
CA ILE A 71 -4.54 8.89 -5.33
C ILE A 71 -3.77 7.92 -6.23
N GLY A 72 -3.33 6.79 -5.67
CA GLY A 72 -2.56 5.78 -6.38
C GLY A 72 -2.06 4.68 -5.45
N ILE A 73 -1.43 3.67 -6.01
CA ILE A 73 -0.92 2.50 -5.31
C ILE A 73 0.59 2.42 -5.56
N SER A 74 1.38 2.17 -4.53
CA SER A 74 2.80 1.88 -4.67
C SER A 74 3.13 0.48 -4.24
N ILE A 75 3.78 -0.26 -5.13
CA ILE A 75 4.25 -1.61 -4.84
C ILE A 75 5.72 -1.48 -4.50
N ILE A 76 6.07 -1.79 -3.26
CA ILE A 76 7.43 -1.88 -2.78
C ILE A 76 7.83 -3.34 -2.78
N SER A 77 8.90 -3.67 -3.46
CA SER A 77 9.46 -5.02 -3.51
C SER A 77 10.95 -4.98 -3.26
N LYS A 78 11.45 -6.06 -2.67
CA LYS A 78 12.90 -6.25 -2.52
C LYS A 78 13.41 -7.08 -3.68
N ASN A 79 14.37 -6.56 -4.42
CA ASN A 79 14.99 -7.29 -5.52
C ASN A 79 16.00 -8.33 -5.00
N GLU A 80 16.44 -9.23 -5.89
CA GLU A 80 17.43 -10.28 -5.57
C GLU A 80 18.81 -9.73 -5.16
N ALA A 81 19.10 -8.46 -5.47
CA ALA A 81 20.31 -7.77 -5.03
C ALA A 81 20.19 -7.21 -3.60
N GLY A 82 19.04 -7.42 -2.94
CA GLY A 82 18.76 -6.95 -1.60
C GLY A 82 18.35 -5.47 -1.51
N LEU A 83 18.12 -4.81 -2.64
CA LEU A 83 17.70 -3.42 -2.72
C LEU A 83 16.17 -3.32 -2.73
N LEU A 84 15.64 -2.39 -1.93
CA LEU A 84 14.23 -2.05 -1.93
C LEU A 84 13.94 -1.10 -3.09
N THR A 85 13.04 -1.52 -3.96
CA THR A 85 12.54 -0.73 -5.09
C THR A 85 11.06 -0.51 -4.90
N TYR A 86 10.55 0.65 -5.32
CA TYR A 86 9.13 0.93 -5.34
C TYR A 86 8.70 1.38 -6.73
N SER A 87 7.50 0.96 -7.12
CA SER A 87 6.81 1.43 -8.31
C SER A 87 5.55 2.14 -7.87
N LEU A 88 5.24 3.28 -8.49
CA LEU A 88 4.00 4.01 -8.27
C LEU A 88 3.08 3.79 -9.47
N ASP A 89 1.91 3.24 -9.22
CA ASP A 89 0.81 3.15 -10.18
C ASP A 89 -0.28 4.15 -9.79
N PHE A 90 -0.62 5.02 -10.73
CA PHE A 90 -1.72 5.98 -10.58
C PHE A 90 -2.86 5.64 -11.56
N SER A 91 -2.85 4.46 -12.17
CA SER A 91 -3.84 4.07 -13.18
C SER A 91 -5.22 3.90 -12.56
N GLU A 92 -5.27 3.52 -11.28
CA GLU A 92 -6.50 3.39 -10.49
C GLU A 92 -6.88 4.68 -9.75
N SER A 93 -6.21 5.82 -10.01
CA SER A 93 -6.52 7.08 -9.33
C SER A 93 -7.95 7.53 -9.64
N THR A 94 -8.69 7.95 -8.62
CA THR A 94 -10.06 8.47 -8.75
C THR A 94 -10.13 10.00 -8.76
N LEU A 95 -8.99 10.67 -8.94
CA LEU A 95 -8.82 12.14 -8.91
C LEU A 95 -8.83 12.79 -10.29
#